data_AF-A0A517VIJ9-F1
#
_entry.id   AF-A0A517VIJ9-F1
#
_cell.length_a   1.000
_cell.length_b   1.000
_cell.length_c   1.000
_cell.angle_alpha   90.00
_cell.angle_beta   90.00
_cell.angle_gamma   90.00
#
_symmetry.space_group_name_H-M   'P 1'
#
loop_
_entity.id
_entity.type
_entity.pdbx_description
1 polymer ?
#
loop_
_entity_poly.entity_id
_entity_poly.type
_entity_poly.pdbx_seq_one_letter_code
_entity_poly.pdbx_strand_id
1 'polypeptide(L)'
;MAPDEFQQAWQAQASRTRVTIDADLLRQEVQRDQQDFRTKIFYRDFGEVGVALMLIPIWITLGVMTESTWSWYLTVPVLIWMSGFMLVYRRRHQQQPSEPDEPLLSCVQRSITEVDDQIWLLRNVFWWYLLPPSVSILIFFAHTSWLARSGGELYALIFFLLLAGSLVAVYSWVYSLNQRAVRLQLEPRRQELLTLLTSLQDETTGNAAQDQIALPGLPFTDQKLCMPRTSPVRIIIGVFVLLFIIMLLVVYLMSANLHFLSGKDDPRTSPFAAVRWQESQPEVKVQEEWYQLVSLDGISASEIVAFSKQTYGDKWQKRFEEDLVELLTRMGHPPADQVTLGVQSLTSSERKTLAGVPMTYENRRAIRNAAQQRERSEP
;
A
#
# COMPACT_ATOMS: atom_id res chain seq x y z
N MET A 1 -43.75 -73.36 18.21
CA MET A 1 -44.18 -71.99 17.89
C MET A 1 -43.28 -71.50 16.78
N ALA A 2 -43.85 -71.28 15.59
CA ALA A 2 -43.12 -70.70 14.47
C ALA A 2 -42.76 -69.24 14.82
N PRO A 3 -41.57 -68.75 14.46
CA PRO A 3 -41.24 -67.34 14.64
C PRO A 3 -42.26 -66.49 13.89
N ASP A 4 -42.78 -65.49 14.59
CA ASP A 4 -43.85 -64.62 14.12
C ASP A 4 -43.44 -64.01 12.77
N GLU A 5 -44.34 -64.03 11.77
CA GLU A 5 -44.10 -63.50 10.41
C GLU A 5 -43.55 -62.07 10.46
N PHE A 6 -43.94 -61.32 11.49
CA PHE A 6 -43.46 -59.98 11.81
C PHE A 6 -41.99 -59.92 12.23
N GLN A 7 -41.46 -60.91 12.95
CA GLN A 7 -40.03 -60.97 13.28
C GLN A 7 -39.18 -61.27 12.06
N GLN A 8 -39.64 -62.15 11.17
CA GLN A 8 -38.94 -62.43 9.91
C GLN A 8 -39.01 -61.23 8.96
N ALA A 9 -40.16 -60.56 8.85
CA ALA A 9 -40.29 -59.32 8.10
C ALA A 9 -39.42 -58.20 8.68
N TRP A 10 -39.33 -58.09 10.01
CA TRP A 10 -38.47 -57.11 10.68
C TRP A 10 -36.99 -57.38 10.46
N GLN A 11 -36.53 -58.64 10.49
CA GLN A 11 -35.15 -58.98 10.18
C GLN A 11 -34.83 -58.90 8.68
N ALA A 12 -35.78 -59.20 7.79
CA ALA A 12 -35.65 -58.99 6.36
C ALA A 12 -35.63 -57.50 6.00
N GLN A 13 -36.39 -56.66 6.72
CA GLN A 13 -36.33 -55.22 6.63
C GLN A 13 -34.99 -54.71 7.18
N ALA A 14 -34.58 -55.11 8.38
CA ALA A 14 -33.32 -54.68 8.99
C ALA A 14 -32.06 -55.11 8.21
N SER A 15 -32.11 -56.25 7.50
CA SER A 15 -31.04 -56.67 6.58
C SER A 15 -31.08 -55.95 5.23
N ARG A 16 -32.25 -55.53 4.73
CA ARG A 16 -32.38 -54.60 3.60
C ARG A 16 -32.00 -53.16 3.95
N THR A 17 -32.14 -52.78 5.23
CA THR A 17 -31.67 -51.53 5.81
C THR A 17 -30.24 -51.66 6.37
N ARG A 18 -29.47 -52.66 5.91
CA ARG A 18 -28.02 -52.44 5.72
C ARG A 18 -27.89 -51.48 4.56
N VAL A 19 -28.20 -50.23 4.85
CA VAL A 19 -27.98 -49.12 3.96
C VAL A 19 -26.48 -49.11 3.75
N THR A 20 -26.03 -49.65 2.61
CA THR A 20 -24.99 -49.01 1.82
C THR A 20 -25.39 -47.54 1.73
N ILE A 21 -25.11 -46.76 2.79
CA ILE A 21 -25.11 -45.31 2.73
C ILE A 21 -23.94 -45.07 1.81
N ASP A 22 -24.30 -45.00 0.53
CA ASP A 22 -23.49 -44.97 -0.67
C ASP A 22 -22.04 -44.56 -0.36
N ALA A 23 -21.16 -45.55 -0.15
CA ALA A 23 -19.73 -45.29 0.01
C ALA A 23 -19.21 -44.50 -1.19
N ASP A 24 -19.81 -44.72 -2.36
CA ASP A 24 -19.58 -43.96 -3.59
C ASP A 24 -20.11 -42.52 -3.53
N LEU A 25 -21.30 -42.25 -2.95
CA LEU A 25 -21.78 -40.87 -2.72
C LEU A 25 -20.93 -40.15 -1.69
N LEU A 26 -20.53 -40.83 -0.62
CA LEU A 26 -19.62 -40.29 0.40
C LEU A 26 -18.27 -39.93 -0.22
N ARG A 27 -17.73 -40.83 -1.06
CA ARG A 27 -16.51 -40.58 -1.82
C ARG A 27 -16.66 -39.39 -2.76
N GLN A 28 -17.78 -39.32 -3.48
CA GLN A 28 -18.06 -38.24 -4.42
C GLN A 28 -18.19 -36.89 -3.72
N GLU A 29 -18.84 -36.84 -2.56
CA GLU A 29 -19.02 -35.60 -1.79
C GLU A 29 -17.70 -35.12 -1.17
N VAL A 30 -16.89 -36.03 -0.62
CA VAL A 30 -15.55 -35.69 -0.10
C VAL A 30 -14.65 -35.18 -1.23
N GLN A 31 -14.66 -35.84 -2.40
CA GLN A 31 -13.90 -35.38 -3.57
C GLN A 31 -14.38 -34.02 -4.06
N ARG A 32 -15.70 -33.77 -4.05
CA ARG A 32 -16.29 -32.49 -4.44
C ARG A 32 -15.89 -31.37 -3.48
N ASP A 33 -16.05 -31.53 -2.17
CA ASP A 33 -15.64 -30.51 -1.21
C ASP A 33 -14.12 -30.25 -1.26
N GLN A 34 -13.32 -31.30 -1.47
CA GLN A 34 -11.88 -31.17 -1.68
C GLN A 34 -11.56 -30.31 -2.93
N GLN A 35 -12.22 -30.59 -4.07
CA GLN A 35 -12.03 -29.81 -5.30
C GLN A 35 -12.48 -28.36 -5.15
N ASP A 36 -13.61 -28.12 -4.49
CA ASP A 36 -14.11 -26.78 -4.21
C ASP A 36 -13.17 -26.00 -3.28
N PHE A 37 -12.62 -26.65 -2.27
CA PHE A 37 -11.63 -26.08 -1.36
C PHE A 37 -10.33 -25.72 -2.09
N ARG A 38 -9.77 -26.65 -2.87
CA ARG A 38 -8.57 -26.43 -3.69
C ARG A 38 -8.75 -25.29 -4.68
N THR A 39 -9.90 -25.24 -5.36
CA THR A 39 -10.22 -24.20 -6.34
C THR A 39 -10.26 -22.83 -5.67
N LYS A 40 -10.96 -22.70 -4.52
CA LYS A 40 -11.02 -21.44 -3.77
C LYS A 40 -9.64 -20.97 -3.31
N ILE A 41 -8.82 -21.88 -2.79
CA ILE A 41 -7.45 -21.57 -2.36
C ILE A 41 -6.59 -21.18 -3.56
N PHE A 42 -6.71 -21.86 -4.69
CA PHE A 42 -5.96 -21.55 -5.90
C PHE A 42 -6.26 -20.13 -6.42
N TYR A 43 -7.54 -19.78 -6.55
CA TYR A 43 -7.94 -18.43 -6.99
C TYR A 43 -7.45 -17.34 -6.04
N ARG A 44 -7.46 -17.59 -4.72
CA ARG A 44 -6.93 -16.64 -3.72
C ARG A 44 -5.44 -16.37 -3.97
N ASP A 45 -4.61 -17.40 -3.91
CA ASP A 45 -3.16 -17.18 -3.94
C ASP A 45 -2.69 -16.74 -5.33
N PHE A 46 -3.36 -17.15 -6.41
CA PHE A 46 -3.09 -16.62 -7.75
C PHE A 46 -3.39 -15.12 -7.83
N GLY A 47 -4.49 -14.68 -7.23
CA GLY A 47 -4.80 -13.25 -7.09
C GLY A 47 -3.75 -12.51 -6.27
N GLU A 48 -3.32 -13.05 -5.13
CA GLU A 48 -2.31 -12.42 -4.26
C GLU A 48 -0.94 -12.29 -4.94
N VAL A 49 -0.46 -13.36 -5.58
CA VAL A 49 0.82 -13.33 -6.32
C VAL A 49 0.72 -12.43 -7.54
N GLY A 50 -0.37 -12.49 -8.30
CA GLY A 50 -0.60 -11.63 -9.45
C GLY A 50 -0.63 -10.14 -9.09
N VAL A 51 -1.32 -9.79 -8.00
CA VAL A 51 -1.36 -8.41 -7.48
C VAL A 51 0.03 -7.96 -7.02
N ALA A 52 0.78 -8.79 -6.28
CA ALA A 52 2.12 -8.45 -5.85
C ALA A 52 3.06 -8.16 -7.04
N LEU A 53 3.02 -9.00 -8.09
CA LEU A 53 3.82 -8.81 -9.30
C LEU A 53 3.41 -7.57 -10.09
N MET A 54 2.10 -7.30 -10.21
CA MET A 54 1.58 -6.10 -10.87
C MET A 54 1.94 -4.82 -10.10
N LEU A 55 1.99 -4.88 -8.76
CA LEU A 55 2.34 -3.73 -7.93
C LEU A 55 3.80 -3.31 -8.09
N ILE A 56 4.73 -4.23 -8.40
CA ILE A 56 6.17 -3.89 -8.56
C ILE A 56 6.43 -2.75 -9.56
N PRO A 57 6.01 -2.83 -10.85
CA PRO A 57 6.23 -1.74 -11.80
C PRO A 57 5.48 -0.46 -11.41
N ILE A 58 4.28 -0.58 -10.82
CA ILE A 58 3.51 0.57 -10.31
C ILE A 58 4.29 1.27 -9.18
N TRP A 59 4.89 0.51 -8.27
CA TRP A 59 5.65 1.03 -7.14
C TRP A 59 6.92 1.75 -7.58
N ILE A 60 7.62 1.19 -8.58
CA ILE A 60 8.82 1.78 -9.17
C ILE A 60 8.47 3.08 -9.90
N THR A 61 7.44 3.06 -10.77
CA THR A 61 7.01 4.24 -11.51
C THR A 61 6.55 5.35 -10.57
N LEU A 62 5.75 5.04 -9.54
CA LEU A 62 5.34 6.01 -8.53
C LEU A 62 6.56 6.58 -7.77
N GLY A 63 7.53 5.74 -7.42
CA GLY A 63 8.75 6.17 -6.74
C GLY A 63 9.56 7.17 -7.57
N VAL A 64 9.69 6.93 -8.87
CA VAL A 64 10.40 7.83 -9.80
C VAL A 64 9.61 9.12 -10.03
N MET A 65 8.30 9.04 -10.24
CA MET A 65 7.44 10.21 -10.50
C MET A 65 7.33 11.15 -9.29
N THR A 66 7.46 10.62 -8.07
CA THR A 66 7.36 11.40 -6.83
C THR A 66 8.73 11.78 -6.26
N GLU A 67 9.83 11.46 -6.96
CA GLU A 67 11.20 11.64 -6.46
C GLU A 67 11.40 11.04 -5.06
N SER A 68 10.78 9.88 -4.81
CA SER A 68 10.77 9.24 -3.51
C SER A 68 12.17 8.80 -3.07
N THR A 69 12.38 8.81 -1.75
CA THR A 69 13.64 8.38 -1.16
C THR A 69 13.96 6.90 -1.42
N TRP A 70 15.24 6.54 -1.35
CA TRP A 70 15.70 5.17 -1.58
C TRP A 70 14.99 4.11 -0.72
N SER A 71 14.55 4.47 0.49
CA SER A 71 13.84 3.55 1.40
C SER A 71 12.47 3.11 0.87
N TRP A 72 11.86 3.86 -0.05
CA TRP A 72 10.62 3.47 -0.74
C TRP A 72 10.79 2.15 -1.52
N TYR A 73 11.96 1.96 -2.12
CA TYR A 73 12.26 0.82 -2.98
C TYR A 73 12.56 -0.46 -2.20
N LEU A 74 12.72 -0.40 -0.87
CA LEU A 74 12.85 -1.59 -0.01
C LEU A 74 11.62 -2.49 -0.05
N THR A 75 10.47 -1.96 -0.46
CA THR A 75 9.23 -2.74 -0.62
C THR A 75 9.29 -3.67 -1.82
N VAL A 76 10.10 -3.38 -2.84
CA VAL A 76 10.25 -4.22 -4.04
C VAL A 76 10.79 -5.62 -3.72
N PRO A 77 11.95 -5.79 -3.03
CA PRO A 77 12.42 -7.12 -2.67
C PRO A 77 11.46 -7.86 -1.73
N VAL A 78 10.67 -7.14 -0.93
CA VAL A 78 9.61 -7.75 -0.10
C VAL A 78 8.49 -8.34 -0.96
N LEU A 79 8.00 -7.61 -1.97
CA LEU A 79 6.98 -8.13 -2.89
C LEU A 79 7.47 -9.35 -3.67
N ILE A 80 8.75 -9.35 -4.08
CA ILE A 80 9.40 -10.50 -4.71
C ILE A 80 9.47 -11.68 -3.73
N TRP A 81 9.89 -11.44 -2.48
CA TRP A 81 9.92 -12.47 -1.43
C TRP A 81 8.55 -13.09 -1.20
N MET A 82 7.50 -12.28 -1.05
CA MET A 82 6.14 -12.78 -0.82
C MET A 82 5.65 -13.65 -1.99
N SER A 83 5.89 -13.19 -3.22
CA SER A 83 5.55 -13.93 -4.44
C SER A 83 6.32 -15.24 -4.53
N GLY A 84 7.63 -15.20 -4.28
CA GLY A 84 8.52 -16.36 -4.30
C GLY A 84 8.20 -17.38 -3.22
N PHE A 85 7.95 -16.91 -1.98
CA PHE A 85 7.57 -17.76 -0.86
C PHE A 85 6.30 -18.54 -1.17
N MET A 86 5.24 -17.86 -1.67
CA MET A 86 3.99 -18.54 -2.03
C MET A 86 4.16 -19.55 -3.17
N LEU A 87 4.92 -19.21 -4.21
CA LEU A 87 5.18 -20.12 -5.33
C LEU A 87 5.98 -21.36 -4.89
N VAL A 88 7.03 -21.18 -4.08
CA VAL A 88 7.86 -22.27 -3.56
C VAL A 88 7.06 -23.13 -2.58
N TYR A 89 6.30 -22.52 -1.68
CA TYR A 89 5.46 -23.22 -0.72
C TYR A 89 4.45 -24.12 -1.44
N ARG A 90 3.74 -23.57 -2.44
CA ARG A 90 2.79 -24.35 -3.24
C ARG A 90 3.44 -25.44 -4.06
N ARG A 91 4.61 -25.19 -4.65
CA ARG A 91 5.33 -26.21 -5.41
C ARG A 91 5.80 -27.36 -4.53
N ARG A 92 6.18 -27.09 -3.26
CA ARG A 92 6.59 -28.11 -2.30
C ARG A 92 5.43 -28.93 -1.74
N HIS A 93 4.27 -28.32 -1.55
CA HIS A 93 3.06 -28.96 -1.02
C HIS A 93 2.04 -29.30 -2.12
N GLN A 94 2.48 -29.35 -3.38
CA GLN A 94 1.66 -29.78 -4.51
C GLN A 94 1.40 -31.28 -4.38
N GLN A 95 0.16 -31.65 -4.09
CA GLN A 95 -0.23 -33.05 -4.01
C GLN A 95 -0.66 -33.56 -5.39
N GLN A 96 -0.34 -34.82 -5.68
CA GLN A 96 -0.71 -35.47 -6.93
C GLN A 96 -2.25 -35.49 -7.12
N PRO A 97 -2.74 -35.37 -8.37
CA PRO A 97 -4.15 -35.54 -8.68
C PRO A 97 -4.64 -36.90 -8.18
N SER A 98 -5.82 -36.93 -7.55
CA SER A 98 -6.41 -38.20 -7.10
C SER A 98 -6.72 -39.08 -8.30
N GLU A 99 -6.33 -40.35 -8.24
CA GLU A 99 -6.72 -41.32 -9.26
C GLU A 99 -8.19 -41.73 -9.06
N PRO A 100 -8.94 -41.99 -10.15
CA PRO A 100 -10.37 -42.33 -10.07
C PRO A 100 -10.71 -43.52 -9.16
N ASP A 101 -9.75 -44.43 -8.93
CA ASP A 101 -9.93 -45.66 -8.13
C ASP A 101 -9.23 -45.61 -6.75
N GLU A 102 -8.76 -44.43 -6.31
CA GLU A 102 -8.07 -44.31 -5.02
C GLU A 102 -8.99 -44.55 -3.80
N PRO A 103 -8.62 -45.42 -2.83
CA PRO A 103 -9.46 -45.75 -1.69
C PRO A 103 -9.83 -44.51 -0.85
N LEU A 104 -11.06 -44.49 -0.31
CA LEU A 104 -11.62 -43.35 0.42
C LEU A 104 -10.75 -42.93 1.62
N LEU A 105 -10.14 -43.90 2.32
CA LEU A 105 -9.22 -43.66 3.43
C LEU A 105 -8.01 -42.79 3.01
N SER A 106 -7.41 -43.08 1.86
CA SER A 106 -6.29 -42.29 1.33
C SER A 106 -6.72 -40.87 0.93
N CYS A 107 -7.94 -40.71 0.40
CA CYS A 107 -8.52 -39.40 0.08
C CYS A 107 -8.75 -38.54 1.34
N VAL A 108 -9.30 -39.11 2.41
CA VAL A 108 -9.51 -38.41 3.68
C VAL A 108 -8.17 -38.03 4.33
N GLN A 109 -7.21 -38.95 4.38
CA GLN A 109 -5.87 -38.68 4.92
C GLN A 109 -5.16 -37.54 4.17
N ARG A 110 -5.33 -37.53 2.84
CA ARG A 110 -4.82 -36.45 1.99
C ARG A 110 -5.47 -35.11 2.35
N SER A 111 -6.79 -35.07 2.46
CA SER A 111 -7.55 -33.86 2.82
C SER A 111 -7.15 -33.30 4.20
N ILE A 112 -6.91 -34.16 5.19
CA ILE A 112 -6.39 -33.74 6.52
C ILE A 112 -5.06 -33.03 6.38
N THR A 113 -4.14 -33.58 5.59
CA THR A 113 -2.82 -32.99 5.35
C THR A 113 -2.94 -31.60 4.72
N GLU A 114 -3.85 -31.43 3.75
CA GLU A 114 -4.09 -30.13 3.09
C GLU A 114 -4.66 -29.08 4.06
N VAL A 115 -5.58 -29.49 4.94
CA VAL A 115 -6.13 -28.60 5.96
C VAL A 115 -5.06 -28.23 6.99
N ASP A 116 -4.22 -29.18 7.41
CA ASP A 116 -3.11 -28.94 8.33
C ASP A 116 -2.07 -27.98 7.76
N ASP A 117 -1.72 -28.13 6.48
CA ASP A 117 -0.84 -27.20 5.77
C ASP A 117 -1.43 -25.77 5.74
N GLN A 118 -2.73 -25.63 5.46
CA GLN A 118 -3.39 -24.31 5.48
C GLN A 118 -3.47 -23.72 6.90
N ILE A 119 -3.72 -24.54 7.92
CA ILE A 119 -3.69 -24.09 9.33
C ILE A 119 -2.30 -23.58 9.68
N TRP A 120 -1.24 -24.29 9.27
CA TRP A 120 0.13 -23.86 9.50
C TRP A 120 0.43 -22.53 8.82
N LEU A 121 0.04 -22.38 7.55
CA LEU A 121 0.24 -21.15 6.78
C LEU A 121 -0.44 -19.96 7.46
N LEU A 122 -1.70 -20.09 7.87
CA LEU A 122 -2.45 -19.00 8.51
C LEU A 122 -2.01 -18.72 9.95
N ARG A 123 -1.63 -19.74 10.72
CA ARG A 123 -1.03 -19.54 12.06
C ARG A 123 0.30 -18.80 11.99
N ASN A 124 1.09 -19.05 10.94
CA ASN A 124 2.39 -18.41 10.74
C ASN A 124 2.35 -17.17 9.84
N VAL A 125 1.16 -16.63 9.53
CA VAL A 125 0.98 -15.42 8.67
C VAL A 125 1.81 -14.23 9.16
N PHE A 126 2.05 -14.13 10.46
CA PHE A 126 2.94 -13.10 11.01
C PHE A 126 4.33 -13.15 10.38
N TRP A 127 4.93 -14.34 10.28
CA TRP A 127 6.33 -14.51 9.90
C TRP A 127 6.57 -14.37 8.40
N TRP A 128 5.72 -14.99 7.58
CA TRP A 128 5.97 -15.02 6.14
C TRP A 128 5.31 -13.85 5.39
N TYR A 129 4.23 -13.26 5.92
CA TYR A 129 3.44 -12.23 5.24
C TYR A 129 3.53 -10.85 5.91
N LEU A 130 3.35 -10.75 7.23
CA LEU A 130 3.26 -9.44 7.91
C LEU A 130 4.63 -8.86 8.26
N LEU A 131 5.55 -9.66 8.80
CA LEU A 131 6.84 -9.15 9.28
C LEU A 131 7.71 -8.55 8.16
N PRO A 132 7.90 -9.20 6.99
CA PRO A 132 8.77 -8.65 5.94
C PRO A 132 8.36 -7.24 5.45
N PRO A 133 7.09 -6.96 5.10
CA PRO A 133 6.67 -5.61 4.72
C PRO A 133 6.68 -4.63 5.89
N SER A 134 6.40 -5.08 7.13
CA SER A 134 6.47 -4.20 8.31
C SER A 134 7.85 -3.56 8.44
N VAL A 135 8.91 -4.33 8.24
CA VAL A 135 10.29 -3.82 8.34
C VAL A 135 10.55 -2.75 7.28
N SER A 136 10.20 -3.01 6.02
CA SER A 136 10.35 -2.04 4.92
C SER A 136 9.58 -0.75 5.21
N ILE A 137 8.31 -0.87 5.62
CA ILE A 137 7.42 0.26 5.88
C ILE A 137 7.92 1.09 7.08
N LEU A 138 8.35 0.45 8.16
CA LEU A 138 8.88 1.14 9.35
C LEU A 138 10.18 1.89 9.04
N ILE A 139 11.06 1.32 8.22
CA ILE A 139 12.28 2.01 7.76
C ILE A 139 11.90 3.24 6.94
N PHE A 140 10.94 3.10 6.00
CA PHE A 140 10.44 4.23 5.23
C PHE A 140 9.85 5.31 6.14
N PHE A 141 8.98 4.96 7.08
CA PHE A 141 8.38 5.90 8.04
C PHE A 141 9.44 6.59 8.91
N ALA A 142 10.44 5.87 9.40
CA ALA A 142 11.53 6.45 10.17
C ALA A 142 12.33 7.45 9.31
N HIS A 143 12.64 7.08 8.06
CA HIS A 143 13.38 7.93 7.14
C HIS A 143 12.60 9.21 6.76
N THR A 144 11.31 9.08 6.44
CA THR A 144 10.46 10.25 6.13
C THR A 144 10.30 11.16 7.34
N SER A 145 10.16 10.59 8.54
CA SER A 145 10.06 11.36 9.78
C SER A 145 11.37 12.08 10.09
N TRP A 146 12.52 11.44 9.84
CA TRP A 146 13.84 12.05 10.00
C TRP A 146 14.03 13.26 9.08
N LEU A 147 13.63 13.15 7.82
CA LEU A 147 13.69 14.27 6.87
C LEU A 147 12.76 15.42 7.25
N ALA A 148 11.62 15.12 7.87
CA ALA A 148 10.68 16.11 8.38
C ALA A 148 11.14 16.81 9.68
N ARG A 149 12.27 16.39 10.29
CA ARG A 149 12.79 16.97 11.55
C ARG A 149 13.08 18.47 11.46
N SER A 150 13.34 18.99 10.25
CA SER A 150 13.51 20.43 10.03
C SER A 150 12.30 21.27 10.44
N GLY A 151 11.09 20.67 10.48
CA GLY A 151 9.86 21.29 10.99
C GLY A 151 9.68 21.20 12.51
N GLY A 152 10.57 20.51 13.23
CA GLY A 152 10.55 20.33 14.69
C GLY A 152 10.69 18.87 15.11
N GLU A 153 11.49 18.60 16.15
CA GLU A 153 11.80 17.23 16.60
C GLU A 153 10.59 16.51 17.21
N LEU A 154 9.80 17.22 18.02
CA LEU A 154 8.59 16.67 18.62
C LEU A 154 7.56 16.30 17.55
N TYR A 155 7.43 17.13 16.51
CA TYR A 155 6.54 16.87 15.39
C TYR A 155 6.97 15.60 14.64
N ALA A 156 8.25 15.48 14.29
CA ALA A 156 8.79 14.29 13.63
C ALA A 156 8.55 13.01 14.46
N LEU A 157 8.70 13.08 15.79
CA LEU A 157 8.44 11.96 16.69
C LEU A 157 6.95 11.57 16.69
N ILE A 158 6.04 12.54 16.86
CA ILE A 158 4.59 12.29 16.85
C ILE A 158 4.15 11.72 15.50
N PHE A 159 4.68 12.26 14.40
CA PHE A 159 4.41 11.78 13.05
C PHE A 159 4.81 10.31 12.86
N PHE A 160 6.04 9.95 13.28
CA PHE A 160 6.49 8.56 13.25
C PHE A 160 5.60 7.65 14.09
N LEU A 161 5.29 8.02 15.34
CA LEU A 161 4.49 7.21 16.25
C LEU A 161 3.07 6.99 15.74
N LEU A 162 2.46 8.00 15.14
CA LEU A 162 1.13 7.89 14.54
C LEU A 162 1.14 6.91 13.37
N LEU A 163 2.12 7.03 12.46
CA LEU A 163 2.26 6.13 11.31
C LEU A 163 2.54 4.69 11.76
N ALA A 164 3.50 4.49 12.64
CA ALA A 164 3.84 3.17 13.19
C ALA A 164 2.66 2.56 13.97
N GLY A 165 1.95 3.34 14.77
CA GLY A 165 0.75 2.90 15.49
C GLY A 165 -0.37 2.47 14.55
N SER A 166 -0.60 3.21 13.47
CA SER A 166 -1.60 2.84 12.46
C SER A 166 -1.27 1.52 11.75
N LEU A 167 0.02 1.30 11.45
CA LEU A 167 0.51 0.05 10.85
C LEU A 167 0.25 -1.13 11.80
N VAL A 168 0.64 -1.00 13.07
CA VAL A 168 0.42 -2.03 14.09
C VAL A 168 -1.06 -2.36 14.25
N ALA A 169 -1.93 -1.34 14.30
CA ALA A 169 -3.37 -1.53 14.45
C ALA A 169 -3.94 -2.35 13.28
N VAL A 170 -3.58 -1.98 12.04
CA VAL A 170 -4.07 -2.68 10.86
C VAL A 170 -3.50 -4.09 10.75
N TYR A 171 -2.22 -4.28 11.05
CA TYR A 171 -1.58 -5.60 10.98
C TYR A 171 -2.11 -6.53 12.07
N SER A 172 -2.37 -6.02 13.27
CA SER A 172 -3.00 -6.77 14.36
C SER A 172 -4.41 -7.22 13.96
N TRP A 173 -5.17 -6.35 13.29
CA TRP A 173 -6.49 -6.70 12.80
C TRP A 173 -6.43 -7.75 11.68
N VAL A 174 -5.52 -7.62 10.70
CA VAL A 174 -5.30 -8.64 9.65
C VAL A 174 -4.92 -9.99 10.28
N TYR A 175 -4.00 -10.00 11.24
CA TYR A 175 -3.63 -11.21 11.98
C TYR A 175 -4.86 -11.83 12.66
N SER A 176 -5.68 -11.02 13.33
CA SER A 176 -6.89 -11.50 14.02
C SER A 176 -7.91 -12.14 13.06
N LEU A 177 -8.07 -11.59 11.85
CA LEU A 177 -8.95 -12.16 10.82
C LEU A 177 -8.47 -13.53 10.35
N ASN A 178 -7.15 -13.66 10.14
CA ASN A 178 -6.54 -14.94 9.76
C ASN A 178 -6.69 -15.99 10.87
N GLN A 179 -6.42 -15.64 12.14
CA GLN A 179 -6.61 -16.57 13.26
C GLN A 179 -8.08 -16.91 13.50
N ARG A 180 -8.99 -15.96 13.26
CA ARG A 180 -10.43 -16.23 13.32
C ARG A 180 -10.87 -17.20 12.24
N ALA A 181 -10.33 -17.10 11.02
CA ALA A 181 -10.60 -18.05 9.95
C ALA A 181 -10.09 -19.47 10.31
N VAL A 182 -8.90 -19.59 10.91
CA VAL A 182 -8.39 -20.87 11.43
C VAL A 182 -9.38 -21.50 12.41
N ARG A 183 -9.78 -20.76 13.44
CA ARG A 183 -10.67 -21.27 14.49
C ARG A 183 -12.09 -21.59 14.03
N LEU A 184 -12.65 -20.78 13.13
CA LEU A 184 -14.06 -20.90 12.74
C LEU A 184 -14.29 -21.78 11.50
N GLN A 185 -13.28 -21.99 10.66
CA GLN A 185 -13.46 -22.69 9.38
C GLN A 185 -12.54 -23.91 9.25
N LEU A 186 -11.26 -23.80 9.61
CA LEU A 186 -10.29 -24.87 9.35
C LEU A 186 -10.23 -25.90 10.48
N GLU A 187 -10.23 -25.46 11.74
CA GLU A 187 -10.19 -26.37 12.89
C GLU A 187 -11.41 -27.32 12.97
N PRO A 188 -12.67 -26.87 12.74
CA PRO A 188 -13.83 -27.76 12.71
C PRO A 188 -13.74 -28.79 11.57
N ARG A 189 -13.39 -28.34 10.35
CA ARG A 189 -13.21 -29.23 9.20
C ARG A 189 -12.15 -30.30 9.44
N ARG A 190 -11.04 -29.93 10.09
CA ARG A 190 -9.99 -30.88 10.50
C ARG A 190 -10.55 -31.95 11.44
N GLN A 191 -11.37 -31.57 12.41
CA GLN A 191 -11.98 -32.51 13.36
C GLN A 191 -12.96 -33.45 12.65
N GLU A 192 -13.80 -32.93 11.74
CA GLU A 192 -14.72 -33.74 10.93
C GLU A 192 -13.96 -34.80 10.11
N LEU A 193 -12.90 -34.40 9.41
CA LEU A 193 -12.08 -35.33 8.62
C LEU A 193 -11.36 -36.37 9.50
N LEU A 194 -10.91 -36.00 10.70
CA LEU A 194 -10.32 -36.96 11.65
C LEU A 194 -11.35 -37.96 12.17
N THR A 195 -12.58 -37.53 12.47
CA THR A 195 -13.64 -38.46 12.88
C THR A 195 -13.99 -39.45 11.77
N LEU A 196 -14.01 -38.98 10.52
CA LEU A 196 -14.17 -39.84 9.35
C LEU A 196 -13.03 -40.85 9.22
N LEU A 197 -11.78 -40.40 9.35
CA LEU A 197 -10.61 -41.28 9.30
C LEU A 197 -10.71 -42.40 10.34
N THR A 198 -11.03 -42.07 11.59
CA THR A 198 -11.17 -43.06 12.68
C THR A 198 -12.27 -44.07 12.36
N SER A 199 -13.44 -43.62 11.89
CA SER A 199 -14.53 -44.54 11.53
C SER A 199 -14.16 -45.53 10.43
N LEU A 200 -13.39 -45.09 9.43
CA LEU A 200 -12.94 -45.94 8.32
C LEU A 200 -11.83 -46.91 8.73
N GLN A 201 -10.97 -46.50 9.67
CA GLN A 201 -9.94 -47.36 10.26
C GLN A 201 -10.54 -48.44 11.16
N ASP A 202 -11.54 -48.10 11.97
CA ASP A 202 -12.24 -49.09 12.81
C ASP A 202 -12.97 -50.13 11.96
N GLU A 203 -13.59 -49.72 10.85
CA GLU A 203 -14.23 -50.63 9.88
C GLU A 203 -13.22 -51.59 9.20
N THR A 204 -11.98 -51.14 8.98
CA THR A 204 -10.92 -51.98 8.39
C THR A 204 -10.20 -52.87 9.41
N THR A 205 -10.27 -52.55 10.71
CA THR A 205 -9.51 -53.26 11.78
C THR A 205 -10.40 -54.16 12.66
N GLY A 206 -11.72 -53.96 12.70
CA GLY A 206 -12.65 -54.67 13.57
C GLY A 206 -13.75 -55.47 12.86
N ASN A 207 -13.75 -56.80 13.08
CA ASN A 207 -14.83 -57.79 12.97
C ASN A 207 -16.13 -57.43 12.21
N ALA A 208 -16.52 -58.35 11.32
CA ALA A 208 -17.88 -58.62 10.83
C ALA A 208 -18.90 -59.03 11.94
N ALA A 209 -18.67 -58.68 13.20
CA ALA A 209 -19.54 -58.94 14.33
C ALA A 209 -20.29 -57.66 14.69
N GLN A 210 -21.40 -57.47 13.98
CA GLN A 210 -22.69 -57.17 14.58
C GLN A 210 -22.66 -56.15 15.72
N ASP A 211 -22.51 -54.86 15.41
CA ASP A 211 -23.23 -53.81 16.10
C ASP A 211 -23.29 -52.53 15.27
N GLN A 212 -24.43 -51.86 15.39
CA GLN A 212 -24.75 -50.59 14.74
C GLN A 212 -23.74 -49.53 15.19
N ILE A 213 -22.84 -49.12 14.30
CA ILE A 213 -22.20 -47.82 14.45
C ILE A 213 -23.10 -46.83 13.73
N ALA A 214 -23.88 -46.10 14.52
CA ALA A 214 -24.47 -44.86 14.05
C ALA A 214 -23.31 -43.99 13.55
N LEU A 215 -23.14 -43.88 12.23
CA LEU A 215 -22.49 -42.70 11.64
C LEU A 215 -23.20 -41.51 12.29
N PRO A 216 -22.58 -40.78 13.24
CA PRO A 216 -23.23 -39.60 13.80
C PRO A 216 -23.49 -38.71 12.60
N GLY A 217 -24.77 -38.42 12.35
CA GLY A 217 -25.28 -37.90 11.08
C GLY A 217 -24.25 -37.00 10.41
N LEU A 218 -23.68 -37.49 9.31
CA LEU A 218 -22.58 -36.81 8.65
C LEU A 218 -22.99 -35.36 8.38
N PRO A 219 -22.31 -34.38 9.01
CA PRO A 219 -22.75 -33.00 9.02
C PRO A 219 -22.55 -32.30 7.67
N PHE A 220 -22.18 -33.04 6.62
CA PHE A 220 -22.22 -32.56 5.24
C PHE A 220 -23.63 -32.11 4.82
N THR A 221 -24.67 -32.54 5.54
CA THR A 221 -26.07 -32.31 5.12
C THR A 221 -26.75 -31.10 5.79
N ASP A 222 -26.39 -30.72 7.03
CA ASP A 222 -27.17 -29.71 7.79
C ASP A 222 -26.44 -28.41 8.13
N GLN A 223 -25.13 -28.32 7.90
CA GLN A 223 -24.45 -27.03 7.90
C GLN A 223 -24.11 -26.60 6.47
N LYS A 224 -25.14 -26.09 5.79
CA LYS A 224 -24.96 -24.76 5.18
C LYS A 224 -24.58 -23.83 6.32
N LEU A 225 -23.32 -23.88 6.78
CA LEU A 225 -22.67 -22.72 7.34
C LEU A 225 -22.92 -21.67 6.29
N CYS A 226 -23.87 -20.78 6.58
CA CYS A 226 -24.09 -19.55 5.85
C CYS A 226 -22.76 -18.82 5.98
N MET A 227 -21.83 -19.18 5.08
CA MET A 227 -20.53 -18.59 4.99
C MET A 227 -20.81 -17.12 4.71
N PRO A 228 -20.35 -16.19 5.55
CA PRO A 228 -20.49 -14.78 5.22
C PRO A 228 -19.91 -14.60 3.82
N ARG A 229 -20.77 -14.15 2.90
CA ARG A 229 -20.53 -13.96 1.46
C ARG A 229 -19.34 -13.03 1.16
N THR A 230 -18.76 -12.43 2.19
CA THR A 230 -17.56 -11.62 2.19
C THR A 230 -16.35 -12.47 2.55
N SER A 231 -15.67 -12.98 1.53
CA SER A 231 -14.34 -13.58 1.66
C SER A 231 -13.42 -12.66 2.48
N PRO A 232 -12.63 -13.18 3.44
CA PRO A 232 -11.64 -12.40 4.19
C PRO A 232 -10.66 -11.64 3.26
N VAL A 233 -10.52 -12.08 2.02
CA VAL A 233 -9.71 -11.44 0.96
C VAL A 233 -10.28 -10.09 0.51
N ARG A 234 -11.61 -9.94 0.41
CA ARG A 234 -12.23 -8.64 0.07
C ARG A 234 -11.98 -7.59 1.17
N ILE A 235 -11.88 -8.08 2.40
CA ILE A 235 -11.57 -7.27 3.58
C ILE A 235 -10.08 -6.90 3.57
N ILE A 236 -9.17 -7.82 3.23
CA ILE A 236 -7.73 -7.56 3.10
C ILE A 236 -7.43 -6.57 1.96
N ILE A 237 -8.04 -6.74 0.79
CA ILE A 237 -7.91 -5.79 -0.35
C ILE A 237 -8.52 -4.44 0.02
N GLY A 238 -9.72 -4.43 0.61
CA GLY A 238 -10.35 -3.21 1.11
C GLY A 238 -9.50 -2.47 2.13
N VAL A 239 -8.73 -3.20 2.94
CA VAL A 239 -7.82 -2.61 3.92
C VAL A 239 -6.47 -2.20 3.38
N PHE A 240 -5.94 -2.88 2.35
CA PHE A 240 -4.81 -2.34 1.59
C PHE A 240 -5.18 -1.04 0.87
N VAL A 241 -6.37 -0.97 0.28
CA VAL A 241 -6.90 0.25 -0.34
C VAL A 241 -7.18 1.32 0.70
N LEU A 242 -7.74 0.96 1.86
CA LEU A 242 -7.96 1.90 2.97
C LEU A 242 -6.63 2.41 3.54
N LEU A 243 -5.64 1.54 3.75
CA LEU A 243 -4.30 1.91 4.18
C LEU A 243 -3.62 2.83 3.16
N PHE A 244 -3.81 2.57 1.87
CA PHE A 244 -3.31 3.41 0.80
C PHE A 244 -4.01 4.79 0.78
N ILE A 245 -5.32 4.83 0.98
CA ILE A 245 -6.09 6.08 1.12
C ILE A 245 -5.67 6.84 2.38
N ILE A 246 -5.46 6.15 3.50
CA ILE A 246 -4.96 6.75 4.75
C ILE A 246 -3.54 7.25 4.56
N MET A 247 -2.67 6.51 3.87
CA MET A 247 -1.30 6.94 3.53
C MET A 247 -1.32 8.19 2.65
N LEU A 248 -2.11 8.19 1.57
CA LEU A 248 -2.28 9.35 0.70
C LEU A 248 -2.91 10.53 1.44
N LEU A 249 -3.88 10.28 2.30
CA LEU A 249 -4.55 11.30 3.12
C LEU A 249 -3.60 11.86 4.17
N VAL A 250 -2.78 11.05 4.82
CA VAL A 250 -1.80 11.50 5.81
C VAL A 250 -0.68 12.27 5.11
N VAL A 251 -0.17 11.80 3.97
CA VAL A 251 0.80 12.55 3.16
C VAL A 251 0.20 13.85 2.66
N TYR A 252 -1.05 13.85 2.18
CA TYR A 252 -1.77 15.06 1.71
C TYR A 252 -2.06 16.05 2.83
N LEU A 253 -2.60 15.57 3.95
CA LEU A 253 -2.88 16.39 5.13
C LEU A 253 -1.59 16.92 5.74
N MET A 254 -0.48 16.18 5.69
CA MET A 254 0.82 16.64 6.17
C MET A 254 1.52 17.56 5.16
N SER A 255 1.39 17.36 3.84
CA SER A 255 1.88 18.34 2.85
C SER A 255 1.09 19.65 2.93
N ALA A 256 -0.23 19.56 3.15
CA ALA A 256 -1.10 20.72 3.34
C ALA A 256 -0.85 21.41 4.69
N ASN A 257 -0.67 20.64 5.78
CA ASN A 257 -0.34 21.20 7.10
C ASN A 257 1.11 21.65 7.21
N LEU A 258 2.07 21.09 6.46
CA LEU A 258 3.43 21.63 6.37
C LEU A 258 3.38 22.97 5.65
N HIS A 259 2.55 23.15 4.62
CA HIS A 259 2.30 24.47 4.02
C HIS A 259 1.61 25.47 4.96
N PHE A 260 0.85 24.99 5.96
CA PHE A 260 0.07 25.81 6.90
C PHE A 260 0.79 26.08 8.23
N LEU A 261 1.67 25.18 8.69
CA LEU A 261 2.43 25.26 9.96
C LEU A 261 3.91 25.58 9.74
N SER A 262 4.50 25.20 8.59
CA SER A 262 5.75 25.82 8.15
C SER A 262 5.41 27.15 7.51
N GLY A 263 5.26 28.17 8.35
CA GLY A 263 5.79 29.50 8.03
C GLY A 263 7.33 29.47 7.93
N LYS A 264 7.89 28.45 7.25
CA LYS A 264 9.26 28.44 6.76
C LYS A 264 9.14 28.67 5.27
N ASP A 265 9.20 29.94 4.94
CA ASP A 265 9.93 30.50 3.80
C ASP A 265 10.32 29.46 2.73
N ASP A 266 9.38 29.11 1.86
CA ASP A 266 9.71 29.23 0.44
C ASP A 266 9.66 30.74 0.22
N PRO A 267 10.79 31.49 0.19
CA PRO A 267 10.75 32.93 0.03
C PRO A 267 10.43 33.17 -1.43
N ARG A 268 9.17 32.94 -1.78
CA ARG A 268 8.56 33.46 -2.97
C ARG A 268 8.28 34.93 -2.72
N THR A 269 9.35 35.67 -2.47
CA THR A 269 9.38 37.08 -2.13
C THR A 269 10.20 37.82 -3.18
N SER A 270 9.93 39.11 -3.32
CA SER A 270 10.66 39.98 -4.24
C SER A 270 10.94 41.31 -3.55
N PRO A 271 12.13 41.90 -3.76
CA PRO A 271 12.39 43.28 -3.33
C PRO A 271 11.72 44.31 -4.24
N PHE A 272 11.17 43.89 -5.39
CA PHE A 272 10.62 44.78 -6.42
C PHE A 272 9.09 44.76 -6.43
N ALA A 273 8.46 45.93 -6.45
CA ALA A 273 7.00 46.05 -6.59
C ALA A 273 6.53 45.75 -8.03
N ALA A 274 7.38 46.00 -9.01
CA ALA A 274 7.15 45.69 -10.42
C ALA A 274 8.48 45.54 -11.16
N VAL A 275 8.47 44.81 -12.28
CA VAL A 275 9.62 44.62 -13.16
C VAL A 275 9.17 44.85 -14.60
N ARG A 276 10.00 45.54 -15.38
CA ARG A 276 9.86 45.66 -16.84
C ARG A 276 11.22 45.53 -17.50
N TRP A 277 11.22 45.31 -18.81
CA TRP A 277 12.44 45.01 -19.56
C TRP A 277 12.68 46.05 -20.63
N GLN A 278 13.89 46.61 -20.62
CA GLN A 278 14.44 47.36 -21.75
C GLN A 278 15.50 46.46 -22.40
N GLU A 279 15.13 45.80 -23.49
CA GLU A 279 15.95 44.74 -24.13
C GLU A 279 16.34 43.62 -23.14
N SER A 280 17.60 43.60 -22.68
CA SER A 280 18.13 42.63 -21.71
C SER A 280 18.43 43.23 -20.34
N GLN A 281 18.00 44.47 -20.09
CA GLN A 281 18.26 45.19 -18.85
C GLN A 281 16.96 45.26 -18.02
N PRO A 282 16.95 44.71 -16.80
CA PRO A 282 15.79 44.77 -15.92
C PRO A 282 15.67 46.17 -15.31
N GLU A 283 14.51 46.78 -15.52
CA GLU A 283 14.07 47.96 -14.78
C GLU A 283 13.12 47.51 -13.69
N VAL A 284 13.40 47.94 -12.46
CA VAL A 284 12.71 47.49 -11.25
C VAL A 284 12.10 48.67 -10.54
N LYS A 285 10.87 48.49 -10.06
CA LYS A 285 10.20 49.46 -9.21
C LYS A 285 10.48 49.11 -7.75
N VAL A 286 11.14 50.01 -7.04
CA VAL A 286 11.39 49.89 -5.60
C VAL A 286 10.59 50.99 -4.91
N GLN A 287 9.67 50.59 -4.04
CA GLN A 287 8.65 51.49 -3.48
C GLN A 287 7.81 52.14 -4.60
N GLU A 288 7.94 53.45 -4.82
CA GLU A 288 7.16 54.19 -5.83
C GLU A 288 7.98 54.62 -7.05
N GLU A 289 9.30 54.43 -7.04
CA GLU A 289 10.20 54.93 -8.08
C GLU A 289 10.77 53.79 -8.94
N TRP A 290 10.97 54.07 -10.23
CA TRP A 290 11.57 53.14 -11.19
C TRP A 290 13.06 53.38 -11.31
N TYR A 291 13.82 52.30 -11.26
CA TYR A 291 15.25 52.33 -11.46
C TYR A 291 15.69 51.25 -12.44
N GLN A 292 16.83 51.46 -13.06
CA GLN A 292 17.56 50.40 -13.71
C GLN A 292 18.34 49.60 -12.66
N LEU A 293 18.19 48.27 -12.65
CA LEU A 293 18.93 47.42 -11.72
C LEU A 293 20.38 47.26 -12.19
N VAL A 294 21.33 47.59 -11.32
CA VAL A 294 22.76 47.45 -11.57
C VAL A 294 23.30 46.22 -10.83
N SER A 295 22.92 46.04 -9.57
CA SER A 295 23.33 44.89 -8.76
C SER A 295 22.33 44.52 -7.67
N LEU A 296 22.39 43.26 -7.23
CA LEU A 296 21.65 42.71 -6.09
C LEU A 296 22.63 41.91 -5.22
N ASP A 297 22.77 42.32 -3.96
CA ASP A 297 23.71 41.75 -2.98
C ASP A 297 25.15 41.56 -3.51
N GLY A 298 25.60 42.54 -4.31
CA GLY A 298 26.93 42.55 -4.90
C GLY A 298 27.07 41.76 -6.21
N ILE A 299 26.04 41.06 -6.66
CA ILE A 299 26.01 40.36 -7.96
C ILE A 299 25.48 41.33 -9.02
N SER A 300 26.12 41.42 -10.18
CA SER A 300 25.64 42.32 -11.23
C SER A 300 24.34 41.80 -11.85
N ALA A 301 23.43 42.73 -12.20
CA ALA A 301 22.18 42.37 -12.88
C ALA A 301 22.45 41.65 -14.21
N SER A 302 23.52 42.01 -14.91
CA SER A 302 23.97 41.34 -16.13
C SER A 302 24.35 39.87 -15.91
N GLU A 303 25.02 39.54 -14.82
CA GLU A 303 25.39 38.15 -14.49
C GLU A 303 24.14 37.33 -14.16
N ILE A 304 23.21 37.90 -13.39
CA ILE A 304 21.94 37.23 -13.05
C ILE A 304 21.13 36.95 -14.34
N VAL A 305 21.05 37.92 -15.23
CA VAL A 305 20.35 37.77 -16.52
C VAL A 305 21.06 36.76 -17.42
N ALA A 306 22.39 36.78 -17.50
CA ALA A 306 23.16 35.83 -18.29
C ALA A 306 22.96 34.39 -17.80
N PHE A 307 23.03 34.17 -16.49
CA PHE A 307 22.74 32.88 -15.87
C PHE A 307 21.31 32.42 -16.13
N SER A 308 20.33 33.33 -16.01
CA SER A 308 18.93 33.03 -16.31
C SER A 308 18.72 32.61 -17.76
N LYS A 309 19.33 33.33 -18.72
CA LYS A 309 19.29 32.97 -20.15
C LYS A 309 19.90 31.60 -20.42
N GLN A 310 21.08 31.34 -19.87
CA GLN A 310 21.77 30.06 -20.02
C GLN A 310 20.96 28.88 -19.45
N THR A 311 20.28 29.10 -18.32
CA THR A 311 19.57 28.04 -17.59
C THR A 311 18.15 27.79 -18.13
N TYR A 312 17.44 28.85 -18.55
CA TYR A 312 15.99 28.78 -18.80
C TYR A 312 15.57 29.16 -20.23
N GLY A 313 16.51 29.48 -21.12
CA GLY A 313 16.23 29.80 -22.52
C GLY A 313 15.19 30.91 -22.63
N ASP A 314 14.16 30.73 -23.45
CA ASP A 314 13.11 31.74 -23.71
C ASP A 314 12.30 32.16 -22.48
N LYS A 315 12.36 31.39 -21.37
CA LYS A 315 11.64 31.70 -20.13
C LYS A 315 12.46 32.54 -19.14
N TRP A 316 13.63 33.01 -19.53
CA TRP A 316 14.58 33.68 -18.63
C TRP A 316 14.01 34.93 -17.95
N GLN A 317 13.18 35.73 -18.63
CA GLN A 317 12.53 36.91 -18.05
C GLN A 317 11.52 36.50 -16.97
N LYS A 318 10.69 35.51 -17.27
CA LYS A 318 9.69 34.98 -16.34
C LYS A 318 10.33 34.40 -15.08
N ARG A 319 11.46 33.70 -15.22
CA ARG A 319 12.20 33.15 -14.07
C ARG A 319 12.88 34.22 -13.24
N PHE A 320 13.36 35.29 -13.86
CA PHE A 320 13.88 36.44 -13.13
C PHE A 320 12.76 37.17 -12.35
N GLU A 321 11.61 37.38 -12.98
CA GLU A 321 10.47 38.09 -12.39
C GLU A 321 9.80 37.29 -11.27
N GLU A 322 9.52 36.01 -11.51
CA GLU A 322 8.75 35.19 -10.59
C GLU A 322 9.64 34.43 -9.63
N ASP A 323 10.79 33.90 -10.06
CA ASP A 323 11.56 32.92 -9.29
C ASP A 323 12.96 33.43 -8.90
N LEU A 324 13.04 34.74 -8.58
CA LEU A 324 14.30 35.42 -8.24
C LEU A 324 15.10 34.71 -7.13
N VAL A 325 14.43 34.26 -6.07
CA VAL A 325 15.09 33.56 -4.96
C VAL A 325 15.65 32.22 -5.38
N GLU A 326 14.93 31.46 -6.20
CA GLU A 326 15.42 30.19 -6.74
C GLU A 326 16.61 30.42 -7.67
N LEU A 327 16.51 31.43 -8.53
CA LEU A 327 17.56 31.84 -9.46
C LEU A 327 18.87 32.16 -8.71
N LEU A 328 18.80 33.02 -7.70
CA LEU A 328 19.94 33.43 -6.89
C LEU A 328 20.50 32.27 -6.04
N THR A 329 19.63 31.42 -5.50
CA THR A 329 20.05 30.21 -4.76
C THR A 329 20.84 29.26 -5.66
N ARG A 330 20.41 29.05 -6.90
CA ARG A 330 21.14 28.22 -7.89
C ARG A 330 22.46 28.83 -8.32
N MET A 331 22.60 30.15 -8.28
CA MET A 331 23.87 30.84 -8.48
C MET A 331 24.83 30.71 -7.28
N GLY A 332 24.42 30.06 -6.18
CA GLY A 332 25.22 29.92 -4.97
C GLY A 332 25.12 31.11 -4.01
N HIS A 333 24.17 32.02 -4.26
CA HIS A 333 23.99 33.26 -3.49
C HIS A 333 22.53 33.41 -3.02
N PRO A 334 22.06 32.59 -2.08
CA PRO A 334 20.70 32.73 -1.56
C PRO A 334 20.50 34.11 -0.91
N PRO A 335 19.47 34.88 -1.29
CA PRO A 335 19.23 36.20 -0.74
C PRO A 335 18.68 36.11 0.70
N ALA A 336 18.99 37.12 1.51
CA ALA A 336 18.43 37.26 2.86
C ALA A 336 17.05 37.96 2.83
N ASP A 337 16.38 38.07 3.98
CA ASP A 337 15.08 38.75 4.11
C ASP A 337 15.11 40.23 3.70
N GLN A 338 16.31 40.82 3.74
CA GLN A 338 16.60 42.15 3.23
C GLN A 338 17.82 42.10 2.33
N VAL A 339 17.75 42.83 1.21
CA VAL A 339 18.81 42.85 0.20
C VAL A 339 19.35 44.26 -0.01
N THR A 340 20.56 44.33 -0.54
CA THR A 340 21.19 45.58 -0.97
C THR A 340 21.09 45.68 -2.49
N LEU A 341 20.44 46.73 -2.98
CA LEU A 341 20.28 46.97 -4.41
C LEU A 341 21.22 48.10 -4.87
N GLY A 342 22.04 47.82 -5.86
CA GLY A 342 22.67 48.85 -6.68
C GLY A 342 21.71 49.23 -7.80
N VAL A 343 21.28 50.49 -7.84
CA VAL A 343 20.29 50.97 -8.81
C VAL A 343 20.80 52.24 -9.50
N GLN A 344 20.33 52.48 -10.72
CA GLN A 344 20.60 53.70 -11.47
C GLN A 344 19.30 54.43 -11.77
N SER A 345 19.25 55.73 -11.50
CA SER A 345 18.10 56.56 -11.82
C SER A 345 17.93 56.66 -13.34
N LEU A 346 16.69 56.50 -13.81
CA LEU A 346 16.35 56.61 -15.23
C LEU A 346 16.40 58.06 -15.73
N THR A 347 16.29 59.05 -14.84
CA THR A 347 16.21 60.48 -15.21
C THR A 347 17.54 61.21 -15.05
N SER A 348 18.28 60.96 -13.97
CA SER A 348 19.55 61.63 -13.70
C SER A 348 20.79 60.81 -14.05
N SER A 349 20.62 59.53 -14.45
CA SER A 349 21.70 58.56 -14.64
C SER A 349 22.62 58.37 -13.42
N GLU A 350 22.24 58.90 -12.25
CA GLU A 350 22.97 58.77 -11.00
C GLU A 350 22.81 57.35 -10.44
N ARG A 351 23.92 56.76 -9.96
CA ARG A 351 23.90 55.47 -9.27
C ARG A 351 23.65 55.68 -7.77
N LYS A 352 22.72 54.89 -7.22
CA LYS A 352 22.37 54.88 -5.80
C LYS A 352 22.44 53.46 -5.27
N THR A 353 22.79 53.33 -4.00
CA THR A 353 22.75 52.06 -3.28
C THR A 353 21.61 52.10 -2.28
N LEU A 354 20.63 51.22 -2.44
CA LEU A 354 19.52 51.05 -1.52
C LEU A 354 19.81 49.86 -0.62
N ALA A 355 20.17 50.12 0.64
CA ALA A 355 20.43 49.08 1.63
C ALA A 355 19.15 48.73 2.41
N GLY A 356 19.04 47.47 2.84
CA GLY A 356 17.95 47.02 3.71
C GLY A 356 16.59 46.96 3.01
N VAL A 357 16.56 46.70 1.71
CA VAL A 357 15.30 46.61 0.95
C VAL A 357 14.61 45.29 1.31
N PRO A 358 13.39 45.31 1.87
CA PRO A 358 12.73 44.10 2.33
C PRO A 358 12.26 43.24 1.15
N MET A 359 12.47 41.94 1.25
CA MET A 359 11.86 40.97 0.34
C MET A 359 10.46 40.62 0.82
N THR A 360 9.43 40.97 0.03
CA THR A 360 8.03 40.75 0.45
C THR A 360 7.26 39.84 -0.51
N TYR A 361 6.29 39.11 0.03
CA TYR A 361 5.39 38.26 -0.77
C TYR A 361 4.45 39.10 -1.65
N GLU A 362 4.00 40.26 -1.13
CA GLU A 362 3.09 41.17 -1.84
C GLU A 362 3.70 41.66 -3.16
N ASN A 363 4.97 42.02 -3.13
CA ASN A 363 5.77 42.42 -4.29
C ASN A 363 5.79 41.32 -5.36
N ARG A 364 6.10 40.07 -4.98
CA ARG A 364 6.06 38.94 -5.94
C ARG A 364 4.66 38.74 -6.51
N ARG A 365 3.62 38.80 -5.68
CA ARG A 365 2.23 38.63 -6.14
C ARG A 365 1.86 39.69 -7.18
N ALA A 366 2.27 40.93 -6.97
CA ALA A 366 2.06 42.02 -7.92
C ALA A 366 2.75 41.74 -9.26
N ILE A 367 4.02 41.33 -9.25
CA ILE A 367 4.78 40.98 -10.46
C ILE A 367 4.11 39.84 -11.23
N ARG A 368 3.75 38.74 -10.55
CA ARG A 368 3.11 37.59 -11.20
C ARG A 368 1.77 37.98 -11.84
N ASN A 369 0.95 38.76 -11.13
CA ASN A 369 -0.33 39.21 -11.67
C ASN A 369 -0.14 40.08 -12.91
N ALA A 370 0.85 40.98 -12.92
CA ALA A 370 1.17 41.80 -14.07
C ALA A 370 1.73 40.98 -15.26
N ALA A 371 2.56 39.97 -15.00
CA ALA A 371 3.06 39.05 -16.02
C ALA A 371 1.93 38.24 -16.67
N GLN A 372 1.00 37.68 -15.88
CA GLN A 372 -0.16 36.95 -16.39
C GLN A 372 -1.12 37.83 -17.19
N GLN A 373 -1.28 39.09 -16.81
CA GLN A 373 -2.07 40.04 -17.59
C GLN A 373 -1.43 40.30 -18.95
N ARG A 374 -0.10 40.50 -19.01
CA ARG A 374 0.66 40.66 -20.26
C ARG A 374 0.47 39.46 -21.20
N GLU A 375 0.69 38.25 -20.70
CA GLU A 375 0.52 37.00 -21.49
C GLU A 375 -0.91 36.82 -22.03
N ARG A 376 -1.94 37.31 -21.31
CA ARG A 376 -3.34 37.25 -21.79
C ARG A 376 -3.70 38.36 -22.78
N SER A 377 -2.92 39.44 -22.82
CA SER A 377 -3.14 40.60 -23.70
C SER A 377 -2.31 40.56 -24.99
N GLU A 378 -1.35 39.63 -25.10
CA GLU A 378 -0.65 39.34 -26.35
C GLU A 378 -1.56 38.47 -27.26
N PRO A 379 -1.89 38.94 -28.49
CA PRO A 379 -2.82 38.25 -29.40
C PRO A 379 -2.25 37.00 -30.07
#